data_AF-A0A4S2IPZ7-F1
#
_entry.id   AF-A0A4S2IPZ7-F1
#
_cell.length_a   1.000
_cell.length_b   1.000
_cell.length_c   1.000
_cell.angle_alpha   90.00
_cell.angle_beta   90.00
_cell.angle_gamma   90.00
#
_symmetry.space_group_name_H-M   'P 1'
#
loop_
_entity.id
_entity.type
_entity.pdbx_description
1 polymer ?
#
loop_
_entity_poly.entity_id
_entity_poly.type
_entity_poly.pdbx_seq_one_letter_code
_entity_poly.pdbx_strand_id
1 'polypeptide(L)'
;MTKIPATPETPHVLSPRDEARVHFALQAERLSDAALDLLPIDPAAPRGDRLRRALALKELLDTLVQRAVVAEREEGTTWTQLADAVGISKQAAHERWASDVTAWARIGRTVFPSGSGRKALEAARRLDKVHASRRRDHPADAVSSGLDAVRFPGAVAAETARRERAAALYAQLEPLDARLRGLYEEWRLLTEGGARPEARAAVLIRQAALEEEIAALYEELTAAEPELADEHRGSAERYRSNAAADREYAELLAAKAQAGTVAAPPVSVRAADR
;
A
#
# COMPACT_ATOMS: atom_id res chain seq x y z
N MET A 1 -8.07 37.88 35.09
CA MET A 1 -7.20 36.68 34.98
C MET A 1 -7.39 36.11 33.59
N THR A 2 -6.45 36.39 32.69
CA THR A 2 -6.48 35.92 31.30
C THR A 2 -6.14 34.43 31.31
N LYS A 3 -7.09 33.58 30.94
CA LYS A 3 -6.91 32.13 30.88
C LYS A 3 -5.84 31.85 29.82
N ILE A 4 -4.65 31.40 30.24
CA ILE A 4 -3.61 30.96 29.31
C ILE A 4 -4.22 29.82 28.50
N PRO A 5 -4.32 29.93 27.16
CA PRO A 5 -4.85 28.85 26.36
C PRO A 5 -3.96 27.64 26.58
N ALA A 6 -4.57 26.49 26.88
CA ALA A 6 -3.84 25.24 27.02
C ALA A 6 -3.01 25.02 25.75
N THR A 7 -1.72 24.72 25.93
CA THR A 7 -0.84 24.40 24.81
C THR A 7 -1.50 23.28 24.02
N PRO A 8 -1.76 23.46 22.71
CA PRO A 8 -2.41 22.42 21.91
C PRO A 8 -1.62 21.12 22.06
N GLU A 9 -2.30 20.04 22.44
CA GLU A 9 -1.68 18.73 22.53
C GLU A 9 -1.01 18.41 21.20
N THR A 10 0.26 18.01 21.27
CA THR A 10 0.99 17.64 20.06
C THR A 10 0.31 16.41 19.44
N PRO A 11 -0.13 16.48 18.17
CA PRO A 11 -0.83 15.37 17.54
C PRO A 11 0.03 14.11 17.60
N HIS A 12 -0.60 12.99 17.95
CA HIS A 12 0.08 11.70 18.02
C HIS A 12 0.54 11.20 16.64
N VAL A 13 -0.19 11.58 15.59
CA VAL A 13 0.09 11.21 14.21
C VAL A 13 -0.07 12.45 13.32
N LEU A 14 0.86 12.69 12.42
CA LEU A 14 0.82 13.84 11.49
C LEU A 14 -0.04 13.53 10.27
N SER A 15 -0.21 14.47 9.33
CA SER A 15 -0.86 14.15 8.04
C SER A 15 -0.04 13.10 7.26
N PRO A 16 -0.64 12.32 6.35
CA PRO A 16 0.11 11.36 5.51
C PRO A 16 1.32 11.97 4.80
N ARG A 17 1.15 13.20 4.30
CA ARG A 17 2.20 13.98 3.67
C ARG A 17 3.36 14.29 4.63
N ASP A 18 3.05 14.79 5.82
CA ASP A 18 4.08 15.09 6.83
C ASP A 18 4.79 13.82 7.32
N GLU A 19 4.05 12.72 7.52
CA GLU A 19 4.61 11.42 7.86
C GLU A 19 5.59 10.92 6.78
N ALA A 20 5.22 11.03 5.51
CA ALA A 20 6.07 10.63 4.39
C ALA A 20 7.33 11.52 4.26
N ARG A 21 7.20 12.83 4.45
CA ARG A 21 8.34 13.77 4.49
C ARG A 21 9.30 13.44 5.63
N VAL A 22 8.79 13.17 6.84
CA VAL A 22 9.62 12.74 7.97
C VAL A 22 10.28 11.39 7.69
N HIS A 23 9.58 10.45 7.05
CA HIS A 23 10.14 9.15 6.68
C HIS A 23 11.30 9.29 5.68
N PHE A 24 11.12 10.11 4.64
CA PHE A 24 12.18 10.46 3.70
C PHE A 24 13.38 11.07 4.42
N ALA A 25 13.17 12.08 5.28
CA ALA A 25 14.25 12.75 5.99
C ALA A 25 15.01 11.81 6.97
N LEU A 26 14.31 10.90 7.65
CA LEU A 26 14.94 9.87 8.48
C LEU A 26 15.82 8.92 7.65
N GLN A 27 15.37 8.52 6.47
CA GLN A 27 16.15 7.66 5.58
C GLN A 27 17.36 8.41 5.00
N ALA A 28 17.22 9.71 4.71
CA ALA A 28 18.32 10.56 4.23
C ALA A 28 19.41 10.72 5.30
N GLU A 29 19.03 10.91 6.57
CA GLU A 29 19.97 10.93 7.69
C GLU A 29 20.73 9.61 7.80
N ARG A 30 20.04 8.46 7.78
CA ARG A 30 20.67 7.13 7.83
C ARG A 30 21.66 6.91 6.69
N LEU A 31 21.28 7.30 5.47
CA LEU A 31 22.16 7.20 4.31
C LEU A 31 23.40 8.09 4.49
N SER A 32 23.21 9.33 4.98
CA SER A 32 24.32 10.24 5.24
C SER A 32 25.27 9.70 6.31
N ASP A 33 24.75 9.11 7.39
CA ASP A 33 25.57 8.53 8.45
C ASP A 33 26.39 7.35 7.92
N ALA A 34 25.74 6.44 7.19
CA ALA A 34 26.41 5.31 6.56
C ALA A 34 27.50 5.75 5.55
N ALA A 35 27.27 6.83 4.81
CA ALA A 35 28.26 7.39 3.89
C ALA A 35 29.46 8.01 4.64
N LEU A 36 29.21 8.74 5.74
CA LEU A 36 30.27 9.30 6.58
C LEU A 36 31.12 8.21 7.22
N ASP A 37 30.50 7.10 7.62
CA ASP A 37 31.22 5.95 8.18
C ASP A 37 32.21 5.36 7.18
N LEU A 38 32.05 5.54 5.86
CA LEU A 38 33.00 5.07 4.85
C LEU A 38 34.31 5.88 4.82
N LEU A 39 34.35 7.08 5.41
CA LEU A 39 35.50 7.98 5.31
C LEU A 39 36.77 7.47 6.00
N PRO A 40 36.72 6.88 7.23
CA PRO A 40 37.91 6.35 7.87
C PRO A 40 38.55 5.24 7.02
N ILE A 41 39.83 5.41 6.70
CA ILE A 41 40.63 4.37 6.05
C ILE A 41 41.13 3.41 7.12
N ASP A 42 40.48 2.25 7.22
CA ASP A 42 40.96 1.15 8.06
C ASP A 42 41.89 0.23 7.24
N PRO A 43 43.21 0.20 7.54
CA PRO A 43 44.15 -0.70 6.87
C PRO A 43 44.02 -2.16 7.35
N ALA A 44 43.40 -2.41 8.51
CA ALA A 44 43.18 -3.74 9.06
C ALA A 44 41.84 -4.37 8.61
N ALA A 45 41.01 -3.62 7.90
CA ALA A 45 39.71 -4.09 7.42
C ALA A 45 39.88 -5.36 6.54
N PRO A 46 39.01 -6.38 6.71
CA PRO A 46 39.05 -7.58 5.89
C PRO A 46 38.95 -7.28 4.39
N ARG A 47 39.55 -8.14 3.56
CA ARG A 47 39.40 -8.03 2.10
C ARG A 47 37.92 -8.08 1.71
N GLY A 48 37.53 -7.20 0.79
CA GLY A 48 36.15 -7.06 0.31
C GLY A 48 35.22 -6.26 1.24
N ASP A 49 35.68 -5.82 2.41
CA ASP A 49 34.84 -5.06 3.35
C ASP A 49 34.33 -3.74 2.76
N ARG A 50 35.21 -2.99 2.09
CA ARG A 50 34.83 -1.76 1.38
C ARG A 50 33.74 -1.98 0.35
N LEU A 51 33.80 -3.08 -0.41
CA LEU A 51 32.77 -3.42 -1.39
C LEU A 51 31.43 -3.73 -0.71
N ARG A 52 31.43 -4.54 0.35
CA ARG A 52 30.20 -4.85 1.11
C ARG A 52 29.54 -3.59 1.66
N ARG A 53 30.34 -2.68 2.23
CA ARG A 53 29.82 -1.42 2.78
C ARG A 53 29.30 -0.48 1.69
N ALA A 54 29.95 -0.44 0.52
CA ALA A 54 29.44 0.32 -0.64
C ALA A 54 28.13 -0.26 -1.19
N LEU A 55 27.99 -1.59 -1.24
CA LEU A 55 26.73 -2.24 -1.64
C LEU A 55 25.61 -1.97 -0.63
N ALA A 56 25.89 -2.03 0.67
CA ALA A 56 24.91 -1.64 1.70
C ALA A 56 24.48 -0.17 1.56
N LEU A 57 25.42 0.73 1.22
CA LEU A 57 25.07 2.14 0.94
C LEU A 57 24.15 2.27 -0.28
N LYS A 58 24.38 1.46 -1.33
CA LYS A 58 23.49 1.42 -2.50
C LYS A 58 22.07 0.98 -2.10
N GLU A 59 21.93 -0.05 -1.27
CA GLU A 59 20.61 -0.50 -0.79
C GLU A 59 19.88 0.58 0.03
N LEU A 60 20.62 1.32 0.87
CA LEU A 60 20.07 2.47 1.60
C LEU A 60 19.63 3.60 0.66
N LEU A 61 20.35 3.83 -0.43
CA LEU A 61 20.00 4.81 -1.46
C LEU A 61 18.76 4.37 -2.24
N ASP A 62 18.68 3.10 -2.63
CA ASP A 62 17.49 2.56 -3.30
C ASP A 62 16.25 2.72 -2.38
N THR A 63 16.41 2.45 -1.07
CA THR A 63 15.35 2.68 -0.07
C THR A 63 15.01 4.17 0.04
N LEU A 64 15.98 5.07 0.01
CA LEU A 64 15.74 6.52 0.04
C LEU A 64 14.91 6.96 -1.17
N VAL A 65 15.22 6.45 -2.36
CA VAL A 65 14.46 6.73 -3.60
C VAL A 65 13.01 6.27 -3.45
N GLN A 66 12.77 5.07 -2.88
CA GLN A 66 11.40 4.61 -2.60
C GLN A 66 10.66 5.57 -1.66
N ARG A 67 11.32 6.05 -0.59
CA ARG A 67 10.70 7.02 0.33
C ARG A 67 10.45 8.37 -0.31
N ALA A 68 11.32 8.81 -1.23
CA ALA A 68 11.11 10.02 -2.01
C ALA A 68 9.87 9.89 -2.89
N VAL A 69 9.72 8.77 -3.61
CA VAL A 69 8.53 8.50 -4.43
C VAL A 69 7.25 8.49 -3.58
N VAL A 70 7.26 7.87 -2.41
CA VAL A 70 6.11 7.90 -1.49
C VAL A 70 5.78 9.34 -1.06
N ALA A 71 6.78 10.13 -0.66
CA ALA A 71 6.56 11.53 -0.28
C ALA A 71 5.97 12.35 -1.44
N GLU A 72 6.50 12.21 -2.65
CA GLU A 72 5.98 12.85 -3.85
C GLU A 72 4.53 12.43 -4.17
N ARG A 73 4.19 11.14 -4.04
CA ARG A 73 2.80 10.68 -4.24
C ARG A 73 1.84 11.29 -3.22
N GLU A 74 2.23 11.41 -1.95
CA GLU A 74 1.43 12.10 -0.91
C GLU A 74 1.36 13.64 -1.11
N GLU A 75 2.21 14.19 -1.97
CA GLU A 75 2.12 15.58 -2.44
C GLU A 75 1.24 15.72 -3.70
N GLY A 76 0.75 14.61 -4.26
CA GLY A 76 -0.11 14.58 -5.44
C GLY A 76 0.67 14.47 -6.75
N THR A 77 1.99 14.27 -6.72
CA THR A 77 2.81 14.07 -7.92
C THR A 77 2.36 12.81 -8.65
N THR A 78 1.99 12.92 -9.92
CA THR A 78 1.49 11.80 -10.73
C THR A 78 2.61 10.87 -11.19
N TRP A 79 2.25 9.63 -11.56
CA TRP A 79 3.21 8.67 -12.14
C TRP A 79 3.93 9.18 -13.39
N THR A 80 3.25 10.00 -14.21
CA THR A 80 3.87 10.63 -15.38
C THR A 80 4.95 11.60 -14.94
N GLN A 81 4.66 12.49 -13.98
CA GLN A 81 5.65 13.46 -13.47
C GLN A 81 6.85 12.77 -12.82
N LEU A 82 6.62 11.70 -12.05
CA LEU A 82 7.71 10.89 -11.49
C LEU A 82 8.57 10.26 -12.57
N ALA A 83 7.94 9.69 -13.60
CA ALA A 83 8.64 9.06 -14.71
C ALA A 83 9.47 10.08 -15.51
N ASP A 84 8.92 11.27 -15.77
CA ASP A 84 9.61 12.37 -16.43
C ASP A 84 10.84 12.83 -15.61
N ALA A 85 10.69 12.96 -14.28
CA ALA A 85 11.76 13.40 -13.39
C ALA A 85 12.98 12.46 -13.40
N VAL A 86 12.78 11.16 -13.65
CA VAL A 86 13.86 10.16 -13.69
C VAL A 86 14.18 9.65 -15.11
N GLY A 87 13.52 10.17 -16.14
CA GLY A 87 13.75 9.81 -17.54
C GLY A 87 13.34 8.38 -17.91
N ILE A 88 12.25 7.85 -17.35
CA ILE A 88 11.68 6.53 -17.71
C ILE A 88 10.23 6.66 -18.19
N SER A 89 9.62 5.57 -18.67
CA SER A 89 8.21 5.58 -19.04
C SER A 89 7.30 5.56 -17.80
N LYS A 90 6.07 6.10 -17.92
CA LYS A 90 5.04 6.01 -16.87
C LYS A 90 4.84 4.57 -16.37
N GLN A 91 4.77 3.62 -17.30
CA GLN A 91 4.59 2.20 -16.96
C GLN A 91 5.77 1.66 -16.16
N ALA A 92 7.01 1.96 -16.55
CA ALA A 92 8.20 1.53 -15.81
C ALA A 92 8.27 2.14 -14.41
N ALA A 93 7.87 3.41 -14.24
CA ALA A 93 7.78 4.04 -12.92
C ALA A 93 6.72 3.35 -12.04
N HIS A 94 5.54 3.09 -12.60
CA HIS A 94 4.46 2.40 -11.89
C HIS A 94 4.86 0.98 -11.49
N GLU A 95 5.38 0.16 -12.41
CA GLU A 95 5.85 -1.20 -12.11
C GLU A 95 6.94 -1.22 -11.04
N ARG A 96 7.83 -0.22 -11.04
CA ARG A 96 8.93 -0.14 -10.10
C ARG A 96 8.51 0.26 -8.69
N TRP A 97 7.54 1.15 -8.52
CA TRP A 97 7.28 1.81 -7.23
C TRP A 97 5.84 1.72 -6.72
N ALA A 98 4.85 1.30 -7.52
CA ALA A 98 3.46 1.25 -7.08
C ALA A 98 3.26 0.30 -5.87
N SER A 99 4.02 -0.80 -5.80
CA SER A 99 4.00 -1.70 -4.64
C SER A 99 4.45 -1.02 -3.35
N ASP A 100 5.45 -0.15 -3.39
CA ASP A 100 5.95 0.60 -2.23
C ASP A 100 4.93 1.61 -1.72
N VAL A 101 4.24 2.30 -2.65
CA VAL A 101 3.16 3.25 -2.35
C VAL A 101 1.95 2.53 -1.74
N THR A 102 1.53 1.41 -2.31
CA THR A 102 0.46 0.57 -1.74
C THR A 102 0.84 0.02 -0.37
N ALA A 103 2.09 -0.41 -0.18
CA ALA A 103 2.58 -0.89 1.12
C ALA A 103 2.53 0.22 2.18
N TRP A 104 2.91 1.45 1.82
CA TRP A 104 2.79 2.63 2.68
C TRP A 104 1.34 2.91 3.10
N ALA A 105 0.40 2.88 2.15
CA ALA A 105 -1.03 3.03 2.43
C ALA A 105 -1.53 1.97 3.41
N ARG A 106 -1.16 0.70 3.18
CA ARG A 106 -1.56 -0.44 3.99
C ARG A 106 -1.06 -0.38 5.44
N ILE A 107 0.09 0.23 5.70
CA ILE A 107 0.59 0.42 7.08
C ILE A 107 0.00 1.67 7.76
N GLY A 108 -1.09 2.22 7.20
CA GLY A 108 -1.80 3.38 7.74
C GLY A 108 -1.11 4.71 7.48
N ARG A 109 -0.15 4.77 6.55
CA ARG A 109 0.59 6.00 6.18
C ARG A 109 1.25 6.67 7.39
N THR A 110 1.87 5.86 8.23
CA THR A 110 2.60 6.31 9.42
C THR A 110 4.05 5.88 9.37
N VAL A 111 4.97 6.76 9.75
CA VAL A 111 6.40 6.41 9.84
C VAL A 111 6.68 5.50 11.04
N PHE A 112 5.89 5.66 12.11
CA PHE A 112 5.99 4.87 13.32
C PHE A 112 4.64 4.20 13.61
N PRO A 113 4.59 2.87 13.71
CA PRO A 113 3.38 2.16 14.08
C PRO A 113 2.84 2.59 15.45
N SER A 114 1.52 2.45 15.62
CA SER A 114 0.84 2.60 16.90
C SER A 114 1.50 1.74 17.97
N GLY A 115 1.81 2.33 19.13
CA GLY A 115 2.46 1.64 20.25
C GLY A 115 4.00 1.69 20.24
N SER A 116 4.64 2.22 19.19
CA SER A 116 6.10 2.38 19.16
C SER A 116 6.67 3.36 20.20
N GLY A 117 5.81 4.18 20.82
CA GLY A 117 6.21 5.26 21.73
C GLY A 117 6.92 6.43 21.05
N ARG A 118 7.08 6.40 19.72
CA ARG A 118 7.76 7.45 18.93
C ARG A 118 6.74 8.27 18.15
N LYS A 119 6.99 9.59 18.05
CA LYS A 119 6.14 10.52 17.29
C LYS A 119 6.91 11.13 16.12
N ALA A 120 6.25 11.31 14.97
CA ALA A 120 6.87 11.87 13.78
C ALA A 120 7.37 13.31 14.00
N LEU A 121 6.62 14.15 14.72
CA LEU A 121 7.05 15.53 15.02
C LEU A 121 8.30 15.58 15.91
N GLU A 122 8.41 14.67 16.87
CA GLU A 122 9.62 14.56 17.70
C GLU A 122 10.83 14.10 16.87
N ALA A 123 10.61 13.17 15.94
CA ALA A 123 11.64 12.76 14.99
C ALA A 123 12.07 13.92 14.08
N ALA A 124 11.14 14.74 13.59
CA ALA A 124 11.45 15.95 12.82
C ALA A 124 12.30 16.94 13.64
N ARG A 125 11.92 17.21 14.89
CA ARG A 125 12.71 18.07 15.80
C ARG A 125 14.08 17.49 16.16
N ARG A 126 14.25 16.18 16.14
CA ARG A 126 15.57 15.55 16.27
C ARG A 126 16.39 15.80 15.00
N LEU A 127 15.79 15.63 13.82
CA LEU A 127 16.43 15.88 12.53
C LEU A 127 16.86 17.34 12.37
N ASP A 128 16.07 18.29 12.88
CA ASP A 128 16.44 19.71 12.98
C ASP A 128 17.79 19.92 13.68
N LYS A 129 17.98 19.28 14.85
CA LYS A 129 19.24 19.36 15.60
C LYS A 129 20.41 18.75 14.84
N VAL A 130 20.17 17.62 14.17
CA VAL A 130 21.19 16.95 13.35
C VAL A 130 21.58 17.86 12.18
N HIS A 131 20.60 18.44 11.48
CA HIS A 131 20.82 19.36 10.38
C HIS A 131 21.60 20.60 10.83
N ALA A 132 21.17 21.28 11.91
CA ALA A 132 21.82 22.46 12.46
C ALA A 132 23.28 22.21 12.90
N SER A 133 23.59 20.99 13.40
CA SER A 133 24.96 20.63 13.74
C SER A 133 25.89 20.51 12.52
N ARG A 134 25.34 20.21 11.34
CA ARG A 134 26.08 20.03 10.07
C ARG A 134 26.08 21.30 9.20
N ARG A 135 25.05 22.15 9.34
CA ARG A 135 24.82 23.36 8.53
C ARG A 135 24.42 24.53 9.43
N ARG A 136 25.41 25.32 9.86
CA ARG A 136 25.20 26.46 10.77
C ARG A 136 24.55 27.68 10.11
N ASP A 137 24.56 27.73 8.79
CA ASP A 137 24.01 28.79 7.94
C ASP A 137 22.52 28.61 7.62
N HIS A 138 21.92 27.49 8.02
CA HIS A 138 20.52 27.17 7.76
C HIS A 138 19.65 27.36 9.01
N PRO A 139 18.32 27.54 8.85
CA PRO A 139 17.39 27.60 9.98
C PRO A 139 17.51 26.40 10.92
N ALA A 140 17.41 26.65 12.22
CA ALA A 140 17.53 25.63 13.25
C ALA A 140 16.37 24.63 13.25
N ASP A 141 15.27 24.94 12.57
CA ASP A 141 14.02 24.18 12.45
C ASP A 141 13.74 23.76 10.98
N ALA A 142 14.79 23.56 10.19
CA ALA A 142 14.72 23.33 8.74
C ALA A 142 13.80 22.16 8.31
N VAL A 143 13.60 21.16 9.15
CA VAL A 143 12.72 20.00 8.89
C VAL A 143 11.33 20.26 9.47
N SER A 144 11.23 20.59 10.76
CA SER A 144 9.91 20.69 11.41
C SER A 144 9.09 21.89 10.95
N SER A 145 9.72 23.01 10.57
CA SER A 145 9.03 24.19 10.03
C SER A 145 8.36 23.94 8.67
N GLY A 146 8.82 22.94 7.91
CA GLY A 146 8.25 22.54 6.63
C GLY A 146 6.97 21.71 6.73
N LEU A 147 6.63 21.21 7.92
CA LEU A 147 5.48 20.34 8.13
C LEU A 147 4.17 21.11 8.14
N ASP A 148 3.16 20.59 7.46
CA ASP A 148 1.83 21.19 7.36
C ASP A 148 1.17 21.28 8.75
N ALA A 149 1.42 20.32 9.65
CA ALA A 149 0.94 20.37 11.03
C ALA A 149 1.50 21.57 11.83
N VAL A 150 2.67 22.08 11.47
CA VAL A 150 3.28 23.27 12.09
C VAL A 150 2.79 24.54 11.39
N ARG A 151 2.65 24.51 10.06
CA ARG A 151 2.25 25.65 9.24
C ARG A 151 0.75 25.95 9.29
N PHE A 152 -0.08 24.91 9.43
CA PHE A 152 -1.54 24.94 9.33
C PHE A 152 -2.19 24.09 10.44
N PRO A 153 -2.07 24.50 11.72
CA PRO A 153 -2.55 23.69 12.85
C PRO A 153 -4.06 23.41 12.82
N GLY A 154 -4.85 24.21 12.11
CA GLY A 154 -6.29 23.98 11.92
C GLY A 154 -6.66 22.80 11.02
N ALA A 155 -5.73 22.28 10.22
CA ALA A 155 -5.99 21.16 9.30
C ALA A 155 -5.98 19.79 9.99
N VAL A 156 -5.46 19.71 11.23
CA VAL A 156 -5.23 18.44 11.94
C VAL A 156 -6.53 17.64 12.11
N ALA A 157 -7.62 18.28 12.53
CA ALA A 157 -8.89 17.58 12.77
C ALA A 157 -9.48 16.98 11.49
N ALA A 158 -9.38 17.70 10.36
CA ALA A 158 -9.86 17.21 9.07
C ALA A 158 -9.03 16.01 8.59
N GLU A 159 -7.70 16.05 8.75
CA GLU A 159 -6.83 14.93 8.40
C GLU A 159 -7.03 13.72 9.32
N THR A 160 -7.27 13.93 10.61
CA THR A 160 -7.62 12.85 11.53
C THR A 160 -8.91 12.16 11.09
N ALA A 161 -9.97 12.92 10.82
CA ALA A 161 -11.23 12.34 10.35
C ALA A 161 -11.10 11.59 9.02
N ARG A 162 -10.31 12.13 8.08
CA ARG A 162 -9.99 11.47 6.80
C ARG A 162 -9.30 10.13 7.03
N ARG A 163 -8.31 10.08 7.93
CA ARG A 163 -7.58 8.86 8.27
C ARG A 163 -8.42 7.82 8.96
N GLU A 164 -9.25 8.23 9.92
CA GLU A 164 -10.18 7.33 10.59
C GLU A 164 -11.12 6.66 9.58
N ARG A 165 -11.62 7.43 8.61
CA ARG A 165 -12.43 6.88 7.52
C ARG A 165 -11.64 5.89 6.66
N ALA A 166 -10.44 6.24 6.20
CA ALA A 166 -9.61 5.35 5.40
C ALA A 166 -9.25 4.07 6.16
N ALA A 167 -8.87 4.17 7.43
CA ALA A 167 -8.56 3.04 8.30
C ALA A 167 -9.77 2.10 8.46
N ALA A 168 -10.97 2.66 8.63
CA ALA A 168 -12.20 1.87 8.70
C ALA A 168 -12.50 1.12 7.39
N LEU A 169 -12.22 1.72 6.23
CA LEU A 169 -12.36 1.07 4.92
C LEU A 169 -11.34 -0.07 4.75
N TYR A 170 -10.07 0.15 5.11
CA TYR A 170 -9.06 -0.90 5.06
C TYR A 170 -9.34 -2.06 6.02
N ALA A 171 -9.85 -1.76 7.23
CA ALA A 171 -10.28 -2.79 8.17
C ALA A 171 -11.44 -3.63 7.64
N GLN A 172 -12.29 -3.07 6.77
CA GLN A 172 -13.34 -3.81 6.06
C GLN A 172 -12.79 -4.65 4.90
N LEU A 173 -11.78 -4.16 4.18
CA LEU A 173 -11.13 -4.90 3.09
C LEU A 173 -10.43 -6.18 3.56
N GLU A 174 -9.74 -6.13 4.70
CA GLU A 174 -8.93 -7.26 5.21
C GLU A 174 -9.69 -8.61 5.31
N PRO A 175 -10.87 -8.71 5.94
CA PRO A 175 -11.63 -9.96 5.98
C PRO A 175 -12.19 -10.37 4.62
N LEU A 176 -12.48 -9.43 3.71
CA LEU A 176 -12.94 -9.75 2.35
C LEU A 176 -11.81 -10.39 1.54
N ASP A 177 -10.61 -9.82 1.59
CA ASP A 177 -9.42 -10.41 0.95
C ASP A 177 -9.12 -11.81 1.48
N ALA A 178 -9.27 -12.04 2.80
CA ALA A 178 -9.09 -13.35 3.40
C ALA A 178 -10.14 -14.36 2.88
N ARG A 179 -11.41 -13.96 2.79
CA ARG A 179 -12.49 -14.78 2.22
C ARG A 179 -12.24 -15.08 0.74
N LEU A 180 -11.78 -14.10 -0.04
CA LEU A 180 -11.51 -14.26 -1.46
C LEU A 180 -10.39 -15.28 -1.69
N ARG A 181 -9.29 -15.19 -0.93
CA ARG A 181 -8.23 -16.21 -0.94
C ARG A 181 -8.76 -17.61 -0.62
N GLY A 182 -9.66 -17.73 0.36
CA GLY A 182 -10.31 -19.00 0.70
C GLY A 182 -11.14 -19.58 -0.45
N LEU A 183 -11.89 -18.74 -1.17
CA LEU A 183 -12.67 -19.18 -2.33
C LEU A 183 -11.78 -19.58 -3.52
N TYR A 184 -10.64 -18.91 -3.75
CA TYR A 184 -9.67 -19.34 -4.76
C TYR A 184 -9.14 -20.74 -4.47
N GLU A 185 -8.83 -21.03 -3.21
CA GLU A 185 -8.37 -22.35 -2.79
C GLU A 185 -9.49 -23.41 -2.92
N GLU A 186 -10.72 -23.09 -2.54
CA GLU A 186 -11.89 -23.97 -2.75
C GLU A 186 -12.07 -24.30 -4.24
N TRP A 187 -12.04 -23.28 -5.11
CA TRP A 187 -12.15 -23.45 -6.55
C TRP A 187 -11.03 -24.33 -7.12
N ARG A 188 -9.79 -24.11 -6.66
CA ARG A 188 -8.61 -24.91 -7.04
C ARG A 188 -8.82 -26.38 -6.69
N LEU A 189 -9.21 -26.67 -5.45
CA LEU A 189 -9.46 -28.03 -4.96
C LEU A 189 -10.60 -28.73 -5.71
N LEU A 190 -11.70 -28.03 -5.98
CA LEU A 190 -12.81 -28.58 -6.77
C LEU A 190 -12.39 -28.89 -8.21
N THR A 191 -11.52 -28.07 -8.79
CA THR A 191 -11.00 -28.28 -10.14
C THR A 191 -10.07 -29.47 -10.20
N GLU A 192 -9.12 -29.58 -9.28
CA GLU A 192 -8.19 -30.71 -9.16
C GLU A 192 -8.92 -32.02 -8.83
N GLY A 193 -9.95 -31.97 -7.98
CA GLY A 193 -10.78 -33.11 -7.61
C GLY A 193 -11.82 -33.54 -8.66
N GLY A 194 -11.88 -32.87 -9.82
CA GLY A 194 -12.83 -33.20 -10.88
C GLY A 194 -14.30 -33.01 -10.47
N ALA A 195 -14.58 -32.04 -9.58
CA ALA A 195 -15.92 -31.80 -9.09
C ALA A 195 -16.90 -31.44 -10.22
N ARG A 196 -18.19 -31.71 -9.96
CA ARG A 196 -19.27 -31.43 -10.90
C ARG A 196 -19.26 -29.94 -11.32
N PRO A 197 -19.53 -29.60 -12.60
CA PRO A 197 -19.45 -28.22 -13.08
C PRO A 197 -20.30 -27.24 -12.27
N GLU A 198 -21.45 -27.66 -11.75
CA GLU A 198 -22.35 -26.83 -10.93
C GLU A 198 -21.70 -26.39 -9.62
N ALA A 199 -20.93 -27.29 -8.98
CA ALA A 199 -20.23 -26.97 -7.74
C ALA A 199 -19.14 -25.92 -7.99
N ARG A 200 -18.40 -26.04 -9.09
CA ARG A 200 -17.38 -25.06 -9.49
C ARG A 200 -17.98 -23.71 -9.89
N ALA A 201 -19.08 -23.72 -10.64
CA ALA A 201 -19.82 -22.51 -11.00
C ALA A 201 -20.32 -21.76 -9.75
N ALA A 202 -20.82 -22.49 -8.74
CA ALA A 202 -21.29 -21.89 -7.50
C ALA A 202 -20.17 -21.17 -6.72
N VAL A 203 -18.93 -21.65 -6.76
CA VAL A 203 -17.79 -20.95 -6.13
C VAL A 203 -17.47 -19.66 -6.88
N LEU A 204 -17.39 -19.70 -8.22
CA LEU A 204 -17.11 -18.52 -9.05
C LEU A 204 -18.16 -17.42 -8.87
N ILE A 205 -19.44 -17.77 -8.74
CA ILE A 205 -20.49 -16.78 -8.44
C ILE A 205 -20.24 -16.09 -7.09
N ARG A 206 -19.80 -16.84 -6.07
CA ARG A 206 -19.45 -16.27 -4.76
C ARG A 206 -18.19 -15.41 -4.83
N GLN A 207 -17.20 -15.80 -5.64
CA GLN A 207 -15.98 -15.00 -5.87
C GLN A 207 -16.34 -13.68 -6.53
N ALA A 208 -17.08 -13.70 -7.64
CA ALA A 208 -17.49 -12.51 -8.35
C ALA A 208 -18.29 -11.54 -7.47
N ALA A 209 -19.18 -12.04 -6.60
CA ALA A 209 -19.91 -11.18 -5.67
C ALA A 209 -18.97 -10.48 -4.67
N LEU A 210 -17.99 -11.21 -4.13
CA LEU A 210 -17.02 -10.67 -3.18
C LEU A 210 -16.06 -9.67 -3.83
N GLU A 211 -15.66 -9.90 -5.08
CA GLU A 211 -14.83 -8.96 -5.83
C GLU A 211 -15.56 -7.64 -6.13
N GLU A 212 -16.86 -7.63 -6.39
CA GLU A 212 -17.63 -6.38 -6.49
C GLU A 212 -17.70 -5.62 -5.16
N GLU A 213 -17.88 -6.33 -4.03
CA GLU A 213 -17.84 -5.71 -2.70
C GLU A 213 -16.48 -5.04 -2.45
N ILE A 214 -15.39 -5.72 -2.80
CA ILE A 214 -14.03 -5.17 -2.71
C ILE A 214 -13.87 -3.96 -3.64
N ALA A 215 -14.35 -4.05 -4.89
CA ALA A 215 -14.27 -2.95 -5.84
C ALA A 215 -15.01 -1.69 -5.35
N ALA A 216 -16.17 -1.86 -4.71
CA ALA A 216 -16.93 -0.76 -4.13
C ALA A 216 -16.16 -0.05 -3.00
N LEU A 217 -15.49 -0.80 -2.12
CA LEU A 217 -14.65 -0.23 -1.06
C LEU A 217 -13.46 0.55 -1.63
N TYR A 218 -12.85 0.08 -2.72
CA TYR A 218 -11.81 0.84 -3.40
C TYR A 218 -12.33 2.14 -4.02
N GLU A 219 -13.54 2.18 -4.56
CA GLU A 219 -14.14 3.47 -4.99
C GLU A 219 -14.34 4.43 -3.83
N GLU A 220 -14.80 3.95 -2.68
CA GLU A 220 -14.93 4.79 -1.49
C GLU A 220 -13.58 5.34 -1.01
N LEU A 221 -12.53 4.54 -1.12
CA LEU A 221 -11.16 4.95 -0.82
C LEU A 221 -10.68 6.10 -1.73
N THR A 222 -11.17 6.23 -2.97
CA THR A 222 -10.80 7.37 -3.84
C THR A 222 -11.16 8.73 -3.23
N ALA A 223 -12.27 8.80 -2.50
CA ALA A 223 -12.72 10.02 -1.82
C ALA A 223 -12.05 10.21 -0.46
N ALA A 224 -11.76 9.12 0.25
CA ALA A 224 -11.05 9.16 1.52
C ALA A 224 -9.56 9.51 1.33
N GLU A 225 -8.98 9.14 0.19
CA GLU A 225 -7.54 9.23 -0.06
C GLU A 225 -7.26 9.75 -1.49
N PRO A 226 -7.56 11.03 -1.77
CA PRO A 226 -7.48 11.57 -3.12
C PRO A 226 -6.08 11.49 -3.74
N GLU A 227 -5.03 11.52 -2.91
CA GLU A 227 -3.63 11.38 -3.34
C GLU A 227 -3.36 10.02 -4.01
N LEU A 228 -4.12 8.97 -3.65
CA LEU A 228 -4.03 7.61 -4.21
C LEU A 228 -5.26 7.24 -5.06
N ALA A 229 -6.03 8.22 -5.54
CA ALA A 229 -7.25 7.95 -6.27
C ALA A 229 -7.03 7.13 -7.56
N ASP A 230 -5.88 7.29 -8.24
CA ASP A 230 -5.56 6.51 -9.43
C ASP A 230 -5.33 5.02 -9.09
N GLU A 231 -4.61 4.74 -8.01
CA GLU A 231 -4.33 3.38 -7.53
C GLU A 231 -5.62 2.68 -7.06
N HIS A 232 -6.48 3.43 -6.37
CA HIS A 232 -7.78 2.95 -5.90
C HIS A 232 -8.72 2.65 -7.08
N ARG A 233 -8.81 3.55 -8.07
CA ARG A 233 -9.58 3.31 -9.31
C ARG A 233 -9.06 2.09 -10.07
N GLY A 234 -7.75 1.99 -10.27
CA GLY A 234 -7.14 0.84 -10.95
C GLY A 234 -7.38 -0.48 -10.20
N SER A 235 -7.43 -0.45 -8.87
CA SER A 235 -7.79 -1.62 -8.06
C SER A 235 -9.27 -1.98 -8.22
N ALA A 236 -10.17 -1.01 -8.10
CA ALA A 236 -11.60 -1.23 -8.33
C ALA A 236 -11.91 -1.81 -9.72
N GLU A 237 -11.33 -1.23 -10.77
CA GLU A 237 -11.48 -1.72 -12.16
C GLU A 237 -11.01 -3.16 -12.32
N ARG A 238 -9.86 -3.51 -11.73
CA ARG A 238 -9.32 -4.88 -11.76
C ARG A 238 -10.26 -5.88 -11.08
N TYR A 239 -10.77 -5.57 -9.89
CA TYR A 239 -11.72 -6.45 -9.19
C TYR A 239 -13.03 -6.60 -9.97
N ARG A 240 -13.55 -5.53 -10.60
CA ARG A 240 -14.71 -5.64 -11.51
C ARG A 240 -14.44 -6.51 -12.73
N SER A 241 -13.27 -6.38 -13.33
CA SER A 241 -12.87 -7.19 -14.47
C SER A 241 -12.79 -8.67 -14.10
N ASN A 242 -12.23 -9.00 -12.93
CA ASN A 242 -12.20 -10.36 -12.43
C ASN A 242 -13.63 -10.87 -12.16
N ALA A 243 -14.48 -10.07 -11.52
CA ALA A 243 -15.85 -10.46 -11.21
C ALA A 243 -16.66 -10.76 -12.48
N ALA A 244 -16.45 -9.98 -13.55
CA ALA A 244 -17.05 -10.25 -14.85
C ALA A 244 -16.56 -11.57 -15.46
N ALA A 245 -15.24 -11.83 -15.41
CA ALA A 245 -14.66 -13.07 -15.92
C ALA A 245 -15.14 -14.31 -15.14
N ASP A 246 -15.24 -14.21 -13.81
CA ASP A 246 -15.73 -15.30 -12.95
C ASP A 246 -17.19 -15.62 -13.25
N ARG A 247 -18.05 -14.61 -13.51
CA ARG A 247 -19.44 -14.83 -13.94
C ARG A 247 -19.54 -15.51 -15.29
N GLU A 248 -18.81 -15.01 -16.29
CA GLU A 248 -18.79 -15.61 -17.64
C GLU A 248 -18.35 -17.08 -17.55
N TYR A 249 -17.33 -17.37 -16.76
CA TYR A 249 -16.85 -18.74 -16.62
C TYR A 249 -17.83 -19.63 -15.83
N ALA A 250 -18.52 -19.10 -14.83
CA ALA A 250 -19.60 -19.80 -14.14
C ALA A 250 -20.74 -20.17 -15.09
N GLU A 251 -21.15 -19.26 -15.99
CA GLU A 251 -22.17 -19.51 -17.01
C GLU A 251 -21.76 -20.63 -17.98
N LEU A 252 -20.50 -20.63 -18.43
CA LEU A 252 -19.96 -21.71 -19.28
C LEU A 252 -19.99 -23.08 -18.59
N LEU A 253 -19.65 -23.12 -17.31
CA LEU A 253 -19.72 -24.36 -16.52
C LEU A 253 -21.17 -24.84 -16.34
N ALA A 254 -22.11 -23.92 -16.11
CA ALA A 254 -23.53 -24.23 -16.00
C ALA A 254 -24.10 -24.78 -17.33
N ALA A 255 -23.73 -24.18 -18.46
CA ALA A 255 -24.13 -24.66 -19.79
C ALA A 255 -23.59 -26.07 -20.07
N LYS A 256 -22.34 -26.34 -19.68
CA LYS A 256 -21.73 -27.68 -19.82
C LYS A 256 -22.45 -28.74 -18.98
N ALA A 257 -22.85 -28.40 -17.76
CA ALA A 257 -23.65 -29.26 -16.90
C ALA A 257 -25.02 -29.63 -17.53
N GLN A 258 -25.70 -28.64 -18.10
CA GLN A 258 -26.98 -28.87 -18.80
C GLN A 258 -26.81 -29.77 -20.01
N ALA A 259 -25.79 -29.54 -20.85
CA ALA A 259 -25.50 -30.36 -22.02
C ALA A 259 -25.14 -31.82 -21.66
N GLY A 260 -24.36 -32.02 -20.59
CA GLY A 260 -24.02 -33.36 -20.10
C GLY A 260 -25.22 -34.15 -19.59
N THR A 261 -26.25 -33.46 -19.09
CA THR A 261 -27.48 -34.09 -18.59
C THR A 261 -28.37 -34.61 -19.74
N VAL A 262 -28.41 -33.91 -20.87
CA VAL A 262 -29.22 -34.28 -22.04
C VAL A 262 -28.65 -35.48 -22.82
N ALA A 263 -27.33 -35.70 -22.73
CA ALA A 263 -26.63 -36.74 -23.48
C ALA A 263 -26.64 -38.13 -22.81
N ALA A 264 -27.16 -38.28 -21.59
CA ALA A 264 -27.28 -39.58 -20.94
C ALA A 264 -28.43 -40.37 -21.61
N PRO A 265 -28.16 -41.46 -22.35
CA PRO A 265 -29.22 -42.24 -22.98
C PRO A 265 -30.16 -42.78 -21.90
N PRO A 266 -31.48 -42.90 -22.18
CA PRO A 266 -32.41 -43.49 -21.23
C PRO A 266 -31.87 -44.88 -20.87
N VAL A 267 -31.61 -45.08 -19.58
CA VAL A 267 -31.29 -46.41 -19.05
C VAL A 267 -32.49 -47.27 -19.37
N SER A 268 -32.39 -48.07 -20.44
CA SER A 268 -33.37 -49.07 -20.80
C SER A 268 -33.45 -50.03 -19.62
N VAL A 269 -34.45 -49.81 -18.76
CA VAL A 269 -34.84 -50.72 -17.70
C VAL A 269 -35.26 -51.99 -18.44
N ARG A 270 -34.34 -52.94 -18.55
CA ARG A 270 -34.67 -54.31 -18.94
C ARG A 270 -35.66 -54.81 -17.88
N ALA A 271 -36.93 -54.83 -18.26
CA ALA A 271 -37.94 -55.60 -17.55
C ALA A 271 -37.42 -57.03 -17.44
N ALA A 272 -37.05 -57.43 -16.24
CA ALA A 272 -36.82 -58.82 -15.91
C ALA A 272 -38.19 -59.50 -15.91
N ASP A 273 -38.53 -60.08 -17.06
CA ASP A 273 -39.59 -61.05 -17.18
C ASP A 273 -39.08 -62.40 -16.65
N ARG A 274 -39.76 -62.88 -15.60
CA ARG A 274 -39.96 -64.28 -15.16
C ARG A 274 -38.82 -65.00 -14.44
#